data_AF-A0A3Q8VCU2-F1
#
_entry.id   AF-A0A3Q8VCU2-F1
#
_cell.length_a   1.000
_cell.length_b   1.000
_cell.length_c   1.000
_cell.angle_alpha   90.00
_cell.angle_beta   90.00
_cell.angle_gamma   90.00
#
_symmetry.space_group_name_H-M   'P 1'
#
loop_
_entity.id
_entity.type
_entity.pdbx_description
1 polymer ?
#
loop_
_entity_poly.entity_id
_entity_poly.type
_entity_poly.pdbx_seq_one_letter_code
_entity_poly.pdbx_strand_id
1 'polypeptide(L)'
;MRLSTAILPIHRWGQGQKVWQRAEDLGFHASYTYDHLSWRTFRDGPWFGAVPTLTAAATATQSMRLGTLVTSVKPRSPIAS
;
A
#
# COMPACT_ATOMS: atom_id res chain seq x y z
N MET A 1 7.66 -16.43 -15.41
CA MET A 1 6.59 -15.43 -15.13
C MET A 1 6.79 -14.89 -13.71
N ARG A 2 6.55 -13.60 -13.45
CA ARG A 2 6.66 -12.99 -12.10
C ARG A 2 5.28 -12.47 -11.68
N LEU A 3 4.81 -12.89 -10.50
CA LEU A 3 3.52 -12.47 -9.96
C LEU A 3 3.71 -11.34 -8.94
N SER A 4 2.87 -10.32 -9.00
CA SER A 4 2.85 -9.18 -8.07
C SER A 4 1.43 -9.01 -7.51
N THR A 5 1.30 -8.28 -6.40
CA THR A 5 0.00 -8.07 -5.75
C THR A 5 -0.30 -6.58 -5.48
N ALA A 6 -1.58 -6.25 -5.34
CA ALA A 6 -2.06 -4.95 -4.91
C ALA A 6 -2.72 -5.10 -3.53
N ILE A 7 -2.25 -4.33 -2.56
CA ILE A 7 -2.77 -4.30 -1.19
C ILE A 7 -3.45 -2.94 -0.99
N LEU A 8 -4.72 -2.97 -0.58
CA LEU A 8 -5.50 -1.75 -0.37
C LEU A 8 -5.08 -1.04 0.93
N PRO A 9 -4.98 0.30 0.95
CA PRO A 9 -4.58 1.07 2.13
C PRO A 9 -5.78 1.30 3.06
N ILE A 10 -6.51 0.22 3.39
CA ILE A 10 -7.76 0.26 4.16
C ILE A 10 -7.62 -0.30 5.58
N HIS A 11 -6.46 -0.91 5.88
CA HIS A 11 -6.22 -1.54 7.18
C HIS A 11 -5.40 -0.62 8.07
N ARG A 12 -5.83 -0.45 9.33
CA ARG A 12 -4.96 0.12 10.37
C ARG A 12 -3.69 -0.73 10.48
N TRP A 13 -2.58 -0.08 10.85
CA TRP A 13 -1.24 -0.66 10.72
C TRP A 13 -1.08 -2.05 11.38
N GLY A 14 -1.64 -2.28 12.58
CA GLY A 14 -1.53 -3.58 13.25
C GLY A 14 -2.10 -4.77 12.45
N GLN A 15 -3.04 -4.54 11.54
CA GLN A 15 -3.51 -5.55 10.58
C GLN A 15 -2.77 -5.44 9.24
N GLY A 16 -2.56 -4.21 8.75
CA GLY A 16 -1.86 -3.96 7.50
C GLY A 16 -0.47 -4.61 7.46
N GLN A 17 0.31 -4.48 8.53
CA GLN A 17 1.64 -5.08 8.65
C GLN A 17 1.65 -6.57 8.32
N LYS A 18 0.67 -7.33 8.83
CA LYS A 18 0.55 -8.78 8.59
C LYS A 18 0.26 -9.10 7.13
N VAL A 19 -0.53 -8.26 6.46
CA VAL A 19 -0.85 -8.44 5.03
C VAL A 19 0.40 -8.20 4.16
N TRP A 20 1.17 -7.16 4.46
CA TRP A 20 2.42 -6.86 3.74
C TRP A 20 3.49 -7.93 3.95
N GLN A 21 3.69 -8.37 5.19
CA GLN A 21 4.60 -9.48 5.50
C GLN A 21 4.16 -10.76 4.81
N ARG A 22 2.86 -11.08 4.84
CA ARG A 22 2.34 -12.26 4.16
C ARG A 22 2.56 -12.23 2.65
N ALA A 23 2.50 -11.06 2.02
CA ALA A 23 2.80 -10.93 0.60
C ALA A 23 4.28 -11.24 0.30
N GLU A 24 5.21 -10.82 1.17
CA GLU A 24 6.62 -11.19 1.04
C GLU A 24 6.83 -12.70 1.28
N ASP A 25 6.23 -13.27 2.33
CA ASP A 25 6.32 -14.71 2.65
C ASP A 25 5.78 -15.60 1.52
N LEU A 26 4.76 -15.12 0.79
CA LEU A 26 4.19 -15.81 -0.37
C LEU A 26 5.06 -15.68 -1.64
N GLY A 27 6.15 -14.93 -1.59
CA GLY A 27 7.10 -14.79 -2.68
C GLY A 27 6.61 -13.88 -3.82
N PHE A 28 5.71 -12.93 -3.54
CA PHE A 28 5.34 -11.95 -4.56
C PHE A 28 6.56 -11.11 -4.95
N HIS A 29 6.71 -10.91 -6.26
CA HIS A 29 7.85 -10.17 -6.81
C HIS A 29 7.81 -8.68 -6.44
N ALA A 30 6.61 -8.10 -6.40
CA ALA A 30 6.37 -6.74 -5.96
C ALA A 30 4.98 -6.62 -5.34
N SER A 31 4.84 -5.65 -4.43
CA SER A 31 3.55 -5.25 -3.86
C SER A 31 3.29 -3.77 -4.11
N TYR A 32 2.04 -3.45 -4.39
CA TYR A 32 1.62 -2.10 -4.72
C TYR A 32 0.44 -1.64 -3.87
N THR A 33 0.26 -0.33 -3.70
CA THR A 33 -0.97 0.27 -3.14
C THR A 33 -1.51 1.35 -4.08
N TYR A 34 -2.80 1.67 -3.97
CA TYR A 34 -3.40 2.80 -4.68
C TYR A 34 -3.15 4.10 -3.92
N ASP A 35 -2.94 5.20 -4.66
CA ASP A 35 -2.70 6.50 -4.03
C ASP A 35 -3.98 7.27 -3.67
N HIS A 36 -4.99 7.26 -4.55
CA HIS A 36 -6.16 8.12 -4.40
C HIS A 36 -7.46 7.53 -4.99
N LEU A 37 -7.47 6.28 -5.43
CA LEU A 37 -8.68 5.66 -5.99
C LEU A 37 -9.58 5.08 -4.89
N SER A 38 -10.33 5.93 -4.18
CA SER A 38 -11.34 5.43 -3.25
C SER A 38 -12.51 4.80 -4.02
N TRP A 39 -12.63 3.47 -3.94
CA TRP A 39 -13.81 2.78 -4.46
C TRP A 39 -15.04 3.16 -3.64
N ARG A 40 -16.21 3.27 -4.29
CA ARG A 40 -17.50 3.59 -3.64
C ARG A 40 -17.78 2.72 -2.40
N THR A 41 -17.37 1.45 -2.44
CA THR A 41 -17.53 0.48 -1.36
C THR A 41 -16.70 0.78 -0.11
N PHE A 42 -15.64 1.58 -0.21
CA PHE A 42 -14.76 1.96 0.91
C PHE A 42 -14.91 3.43 1.31
N ARG A 43 -15.94 4.13 0.81
CA ARG A 43 -16.16 5.56 1.06
C ARG A 43 -16.22 5.90 2.56
N ASP A 44 -16.82 5.02 3.34
CA ASP A 44 -17.06 5.23 4.78
C ASP A 44 -15.98 4.57 5.66
N GLY A 45 -14.98 3.93 5.04
CA GLY A 45 -13.86 3.29 5.72
C GLY A 45 -12.58 4.12 5.64
N PRO A 46 -11.56 3.80 6.46
CA PRO A 46 -10.27 4.48 6.38
C PRO A 46 -9.61 4.24 5.02
N TRP A 47 -9.05 5.30 4.45
CA TRP A 47 -8.20 5.25 3.27
C TRP A 47 -6.89 5.98 3.58
N PHE A 48 -5.84 5.20 3.85
CA PHE A 48 -4.54 5.75 4.21
C PHE A 48 -3.79 6.23 2.96
N GLY A 49 -2.97 7.28 3.11
CA GLY A 49 -2.15 7.77 2.02
C GLY A 49 -1.16 6.71 1.53
N ALA A 50 -0.91 6.64 0.21
CA ALA A 50 0.02 5.67 -0.35
C ALA A 50 1.44 5.82 0.21
N VAL A 51 1.95 7.05 0.36
CA VAL A 51 3.31 7.26 0.89
C VAL A 51 3.47 6.70 2.30
N PRO A 52 2.69 7.10 3.31
CA PRO A 52 2.86 6.54 4.66
C PRO A 52 2.59 5.03 4.69
N THR A 53 1.67 4.52 3.86
CA THR A 53 1.43 3.08 3.74
C THR A 53 2.68 2.35 3.22
N LEU A 54 3.31 2.85 2.15
CA LEU A 54 4.52 2.26 1.57
C LEU A 54 5.73 2.42 2.48
N THR A 55 5.84 3.55 3.19
CA THR A 55 6.89 3.76 4.21
C THR A 55 6.75 2.73 5.32
N ALA A 56 5.55 2.50 5.84
CA ALA A 56 5.32 1.48 6.86
C ALA A 56 5.57 0.07 6.31
N ALA A 57 5.13 -0.24 5.07
CA ALA A 57 5.43 -1.51 4.42
C ALA A 57 6.95 -1.75 4.30
N ALA A 58 7.71 -0.73 3.94
CA ALA A 58 9.17 -0.81 3.82
C ALA A 58 9.87 -1.14 5.15
N THR A 59 9.28 -0.79 6.30
CA THR A 59 9.84 -1.19 7.60
C THR A 59 9.41 -2.59 8.03
N ALA A 60 8.39 -3.16 7.40
CA ALA A 60 7.85 -4.48 7.72
C ALA A 60 8.36 -5.62 6.82
N THR A 61 8.92 -5.29 5.65
CA THR A 61 9.41 -6.22 4.63
C THR A 61 10.89 -6.00 4.34
N GLN A 62 11.61 -7.01 3.86
CA GLN A 62 13.07 -6.94 3.73
C GLN A 62 13.59 -6.76 2.29
N SER A 63 12.90 -7.32 1.30
CA SER A 63 13.44 -7.46 -0.07
C SER A 63 12.39 -7.28 -1.17
N MET A 64 11.10 -7.40 -0.82
CA MET A 64 9.99 -7.20 -1.75
C MET A 64 9.97 -5.76 -2.26
N ARG A 65 9.80 -5.59 -3.59
CA ARG A 65 9.67 -4.26 -4.21
C ARG A 65 8.32 -3.64 -3.87
N LEU A 66 8.33 -2.35 -3.54
CA LEU A 66 7.14 -1.60 -3.12
C LEU A 66 6.88 -0.44 -4.09
N GLY A 67 5.61 -0.16 -4.40
CA GLY A 67 5.26 0.97 -5.27
C GLY A 67 3.78 1.34 -5.27
N THR A 68 3.42 2.31 -6.10
CA THR A 68 2.03 2.71 -6.33
C THR A 68 1.47 2.09 -7.61
N LEU A 69 0.24 1.59 -7.57
CA LEU A 69 -0.56 1.27 -8.76
C LEU A 69 -1.48 2.45 -9.04
N VAL A 70 -1.41 2.99 -10.25
CA VAL A 70 -2.02 4.28 -10.63
C VAL A 70 -1.50 5.41 -9.74
N THR A 71 -0.39 6.01 -10.15
CA THR A 71 0.08 7.26 -9.55
C THR A 71 -0.74 8.40 -10.12
N SER A 72 -1.49 9.10 -9.28
CA SER A 72 -2.08 10.39 -9.58
C SER A 72 -0.96 11.38 -9.92
N VAL A 73 -1.11 12.09 -11.03
CA VAL A 73 -0.25 13.23 -11.41
C VAL A 73 -0.63 14.50 -10.60
N LYS A 74 -1.49 14.37 -9.57
CA LYS A 74 -1.81 15.51 -8.71
C LYS A 74 -0.60 15.88 -7.84
N PRO A 75 -0.23 17.18 -7.77
CA PRO A 75 0.76 17.63 -6.81
C PRO A 75 0.30 17.23 -5.40
N ARG A 76 1.11 16.44 -4.69
CA ARG A 76 0.85 16.11 -3.29
C ARG A 76 1.32 17.29 -2.44
N SER A 77 0.39 17.93 -1.75
CA SER A 77 0.70 18.95 -0.73
C SER A 77 1.51 18.31 0.40
N PRO A 78 2.56 18.97 0.93
CA PRO A 78 3.55 18.37 1.83
C PRO A 78 3.08 18.35 3.30
N ILE A 79 1.94 17.74 3.60
CA ILE A 79 1.48 17.66 5.00
C ILE A 79 1.18 16.20 5.36
N ALA A 80 2.13 15.60 6.09
CA ALA A 80 1.88 14.50 7.00
C ALA A 80 1.52 15.13 8.36
N SER A 81 0.26 15.02 8.76
CA SER A 81 -0.23 15.37 10.09
C SER A 81 -0.25 14.15 10.98
#